data_AF-A0A2A4WSD8-F1
#
_entry.id   AF-A0A2A4WSD8-F1
#
_cell.length_a   1.000
_cell.length_b   1.000
_cell.length_c   1.000
_cell.angle_alpha   90.00
_cell.angle_beta   90.00
_cell.angle_gamma   90.00
#
_symmetry.space_group_name_H-M   'P 1'
#
loop_
_entity.id
_entity.type
_entity.pdbx_description
1 polymer ?
#
loop_
_entity_poly.entity_id
_entity_poly.type
_entity_poly.pdbx_seq_one_letter_code
_entity_poly.pdbx_strand_id
1 'polypeptide(L)'
;MIILLEINPNQRNCTMKQYQHLKKEERFYIWNELRTGSTQKQVAIALKRSPSTICREIRRNRYGNTKMYTYHWALEIVRNRKWRVSRTKHRKMDQALTEEIERLVQCYLSPEQVSGYLSEHHDISISHENHLSVYLRE
;
A
#
# COMPACT_ATOMS: atom_id res chain seq x y z
N MET A 1 -52.56 19.74 9.69
CA MET A 1 -52.24 18.50 8.95
C MET A 1 -50.83 18.70 8.40
N ILE A 2 -49.81 18.24 9.15
CA ILE A 2 -48.91 17.10 8.83
C ILE A 2 -48.14 17.44 7.53
N ILE A 3 -46.81 17.55 7.49
CA ILE A 3 -45.86 16.45 7.76
C ILE A 3 -44.56 17.02 8.38
N LEU A 4 -44.24 16.53 9.59
CA LEU A 4 -42.89 16.55 10.14
C LEU A 4 -42.02 15.66 9.23
N LEU A 5 -40.98 16.23 8.61
CA LEU A 5 -39.94 15.46 7.94
C LEU A 5 -39.24 14.61 9.01
N GLU A 6 -39.61 13.33 9.04
CA GLU A 6 -38.97 12.29 9.85
C GLU A 6 -37.47 12.24 9.51
N ILE A 7 -36.64 12.77 10.41
CA ILE A 7 -35.20 12.51 10.43
C ILE A 7 -35.06 11.01 10.69
N ASN A 8 -34.80 10.24 9.64
CA ASN A 8 -34.63 8.80 9.72
C ASN A 8 -33.38 8.48 10.57
N PRO A 9 -33.52 7.95 11.80
CA PRO A 9 -32.39 7.74 12.72
C PRO A 9 -31.49 6.56 12.29
N ASN A 10 -31.77 5.91 11.16
CA ASN A 10 -31.06 4.73 10.67
C ASN A 10 -30.06 5.01 9.55
N GLN A 11 -29.78 6.27 9.21
CA GLN A 11 -28.61 6.59 8.39
C GLN A 11 -27.33 6.46 9.24
N ARG A 12 -26.88 5.21 9.43
CA ARG A 12 -25.50 4.94 9.85
C ARG A 12 -24.60 5.54 8.79
N ASN A 13 -24.04 6.72 9.08
CA ASN A 13 -22.98 7.32 8.30
C ASN A 13 -21.80 6.32 8.23
N CYS A 14 -21.79 5.50 7.18
CA CYS A 14 -20.73 4.55 6.90
C CYS A 14 -19.59 5.36 6.27
N THR A 15 -18.91 6.14 7.09
CA THR A 15 -17.68 6.81 6.69
C THR A 15 -16.64 5.71 6.50
N MET A 16 -16.42 5.31 5.25
CA MET A 16 -15.31 4.45 4.85
C MET A 16 -14.02 5.16 5.28
N LYS A 17 -13.52 4.83 6.47
CA LYS A 17 -12.24 5.36 6.96
C LYS A 17 -11.18 4.98 5.93
N GLN A 18 -10.63 5.97 5.25
CA GLN A 18 -9.50 5.77 4.35
C GLN A 18 -8.40 4.98 5.07
N TYR A 19 -7.81 4.03 4.36
CA TYR A 19 -6.77 3.18 4.91
C TYR A 19 -5.52 4.01 5.22
N GLN A 20 -5.27 4.27 6.49
CA GLN A 20 -4.12 5.03 6.96
C GLN A 20 -3.05 4.09 7.51
N HIS A 21 -1.90 4.06 6.84
CA HIS A 21 -0.72 3.37 7.35
C HIS A 21 -0.25 3.97 8.69
N LEU A 22 0.35 3.12 9.53
CA LEU A 22 1.07 3.59 10.71
C LEU A 22 2.38 4.25 10.28
N LYS A 23 2.62 5.46 10.78
CA LYS A 23 3.84 6.22 10.57
C LYS A 23 4.98 5.67 11.44
N LYS A 24 6.21 6.13 11.19
CA LYS A 24 7.40 5.68 11.95
C LYS A 24 7.28 6.07 13.42
N GLU A 25 6.79 7.27 13.68
CA GLU A 25 6.63 7.86 15.01
C GLU A 25 5.61 7.06 15.83
N GLU A 26 4.49 6.66 15.19
CA GLU A 26 3.48 5.81 15.83
C GLU A 26 4.06 4.43 16.17
N ARG A 27 4.92 3.85 15.31
CA ARG A 27 5.60 2.58 15.62
C ARG A 27 6.59 2.71 16.76
N PHE A 28 7.33 3.82 16.81
CA PHE A 28 8.24 4.11 17.91
C PHE A 28 7.47 4.23 19.22
N TYR A 29 6.35 4.95 19.21
CA TYR A 29 5.46 5.07 20.36
C TYR A 29 4.91 3.72 20.83
N ILE A 30 4.41 2.88 19.91
CA ILE A 30 3.95 1.52 20.22
C ILE A 30 5.07 0.73 20.92
N TRP A 31 6.29 0.78 20.39
CA TRP A 31 7.42 0.07 20.99
C TRP A 31 7.75 0.59 22.40
N ASN A 32 7.84 1.91 22.57
CA ASN A 32 8.18 2.51 23.85
C ASN A 32 7.14 2.15 24.93
N GLU A 33 5.85 2.30 24.62
CA GLU A 33 4.76 2.05 25.55
C GLU A 33 4.62 0.58 25.94
N LEU A 34 4.77 -0.35 24.97
CA LEU A 34 4.73 -1.79 25.28
C LEU A 34 5.91 -2.19 26.19
N ARG A 35 7.06 -1.53 26.04
CA ARG A 35 8.24 -1.76 26.90
C ARG A 35 8.03 -1.21 28.31
N THR A 36 7.27 -0.13 28.48
CA THR A 36 6.93 0.46 29.78
C THR A 36 5.74 -0.21 30.47
N GLY A 37 5.15 -1.26 29.86
CA GLY A 37 4.09 -2.07 30.46
C GLY A 37 2.67 -1.65 30.07
N SER A 38 2.52 -0.67 29.18
CA SER A 38 1.21 -0.27 28.66
C SER A 38 0.59 -1.39 27.82
N THR A 39 -0.73 -1.55 27.94
CA THR A 39 -1.50 -2.51 27.14
C THR A 39 -1.72 -1.99 25.72
N GLN A 40 -1.93 -2.91 24.76
CA GLN A 40 -2.26 -2.55 23.37
C GLN A 40 -3.51 -1.65 23.26
N LYS A 41 -4.46 -1.79 24.21
CA LYS A 41 -5.67 -0.98 24.27
C LYS A 41 -5.35 0.47 24.67
N GLN A 42 -4.50 0.68 25.66
CA GLN A 42 -4.03 2.01 26.06
C GLN A 42 -3.27 2.70 24.91
N VAL A 43 -2.37 1.97 24.25
CA VAL A 43 -1.63 2.47 23.08
C VAL A 43 -2.58 2.88 21.94
N ALA A 44 -3.62 2.08 21.68
CA ALA A 44 -4.61 2.40 20.64
C ALA A 44 -5.38 3.69 20.95
N ILE A 45 -5.79 3.87 22.20
CA ILE A 45 -6.47 5.08 22.67
C ILE A 45 -5.56 6.30 22.50
N ALA A 46 -4.31 6.23 22.97
CA ALA A 46 -3.34 7.32 22.88
C ALA A 46 -3.06 7.75 21.43
N LEU A 47 -2.92 6.78 20.52
CA LEU A 47 -2.71 7.04 19.08
C LEU A 47 -4.01 7.38 18.31
N LYS A 48 -5.17 7.37 18.96
CA LYS A 48 -6.49 7.50 18.32
C LYS A 48 -6.69 6.50 17.17
N ARG A 49 -6.12 5.30 17.31
CA ARG A 49 -6.24 4.17 16.37
C ARG A 49 -7.18 3.11 16.93
N SER A 50 -7.72 2.26 16.06
CA SER A 50 -8.49 1.11 16.55
C SER A 50 -7.56 0.07 17.22
N PRO A 51 -7.99 -0.61 18.30
CA PRO A 51 -7.22 -1.68 18.92
C PRO A 51 -6.82 -2.78 17.93
N SER A 52 -7.68 -3.09 16.97
CA SER A 52 -7.39 -4.04 15.90
C SER A 52 -6.24 -3.59 14.99
N THR A 53 -6.02 -2.28 14.83
CA THR A 53 -4.89 -1.75 14.05
C THR A 53 -3.58 -2.03 14.77
N ILE A 54 -3.51 -1.74 16.07
CA ILE A 54 -2.33 -2.00 16.90
C ILE A 54 -2.04 -3.51 16.99
N CYS A 55 -3.07 -4.33 17.22
CA CYS A 55 -2.93 -5.78 17.25
C CYS A 55 -2.39 -6.32 15.91
N ARG A 56 -2.93 -5.86 14.77
CA ARG A 56 -2.45 -6.27 13.44
C ARG A 56 -1.02 -5.81 13.18
N GLU A 57 -0.66 -4.60 13.59
CA GLU A 57 0.70 -4.09 13.46
C GLU A 57 1.69 -5.00 14.20
N ILE A 58 1.44 -5.23 15.49
CA ILE A 58 2.30 -6.06 16.34
C ILE A 58 2.41 -7.47 15.76
N ARG A 59 1.29 -8.09 15.37
CA ARG A 59 1.30 -9.45 14.82
C ARG A 59 2.07 -9.55 13.50
N ARG A 60 1.99 -8.53 12.64
CA ARG A 60 2.60 -8.57 11.29
C ARG A 60 4.07 -8.15 11.28
N ASN A 61 4.49 -7.33 12.23
CA ASN A 61 5.79 -6.66 12.21
C ASN A 61 6.65 -7.00 13.44
N ARG A 62 6.36 -8.12 14.09
CA ARG A 62 7.20 -8.74 15.12
C ARG A 62 8.19 -9.70 14.48
N TYR A 63 9.41 -9.74 15.00
CA TYR A 63 10.47 -10.60 14.47
C TYR A 63 10.24 -12.05 14.90
N GLY A 64 10.00 -12.93 13.92
CA GLY A 64 9.80 -14.37 14.14
C GLY A 64 8.80 -14.70 15.25
N ASN A 65 9.17 -15.66 16.10
CA ASN A 65 8.37 -16.10 17.25
C ASN A 65 8.70 -15.38 18.55
N THR A 66 9.41 -14.24 18.49
CA THR A 66 9.70 -13.44 19.69
C THR A 66 8.40 -12.94 20.32
N LYS A 67 8.37 -12.75 21.64
CA LYS A 67 7.23 -12.12 22.33
C LYS A 67 7.28 -10.59 22.24
N MET A 68 8.45 -10.02 21.96
CA MET A 68 8.69 -8.59 22.02
C MET A 68 8.52 -7.92 20.65
N TYR A 69 7.64 -6.92 20.59
CA TYR A 69 7.59 -5.99 19.47
C TYR A 69 8.73 -4.98 19.59
N THR A 70 9.46 -4.69 18.52
CA THR A 70 10.53 -3.68 18.53
C THR A 70 10.43 -2.77 17.32
N TYR A 71 10.77 -1.50 17.53
CA TYR A 71 10.71 -0.48 16.49
C TYR A 71 11.62 -0.81 15.29
N HIS A 72 12.87 -1.20 15.56
CA HIS A 72 13.85 -1.54 14.53
C HIS A 72 13.34 -2.65 13.59
N TRP A 73 12.95 -3.79 14.15
CA TRP A 73 12.44 -4.92 13.37
C TRP A 73 11.14 -4.58 12.64
N ALA A 74 10.26 -3.79 13.25
CA ALA A 74 9.01 -3.40 12.58
C ALA A 74 9.27 -2.57 11.32
N LEU A 75 10.25 -1.66 11.35
CA LEU A 75 10.66 -0.91 10.16
C LEU A 75 11.29 -1.80 9.10
N GLU A 76 12.19 -2.69 9.51
CA GLU A 76 12.89 -3.59 8.61
C GLU A 76 11.93 -4.56 7.91
N ILE A 77 11.01 -5.17 8.64
CA ILE A 77 9.98 -6.07 8.09
C ILE A 77 9.11 -5.33 7.07
N VAL A 78 8.71 -4.10 7.36
CA VAL A 78 7.89 -3.29 6.45
C VAL A 78 8.68 -2.90 5.20
N ARG A 79 9.96 -2.53 5.36
CA ARG A 79 10.87 -2.23 4.24
C ARG A 79 11.05 -3.46 3.36
N ASN A 80 11.34 -4.61 3.95
CA ASN A 80 11.52 -5.88 3.24
C ASN A 80 10.25 -6.30 2.52
N ARG A 81 9.07 -6.11 3.13
CA ARG A 81 7.79 -6.39 2.47
C ARG A 81 7.57 -5.49 1.26
N LYS A 82 7.83 -4.18 1.39
CA LYS A 82 7.75 -3.24 0.26
C LYS A 82 8.72 -3.62 -0.86
N TRP A 83 9.96 -3.95 -0.51
CA TRP A 83 10.99 -4.38 -1.46
C TRP A 83 10.65 -5.68 -2.18
N ARG A 84 10.10 -6.67 -1.47
CA ARG A 84 9.60 -7.91 -2.10
C ARG A 84 8.48 -7.63 -3.09
N VAL A 85 7.48 -6.84 -2.67
CA VAL A 85 6.35 -6.48 -3.54
C VAL A 85 6.82 -5.70 -4.77
N SER A 86 7.75 -4.74 -4.65
CA SER A 86 8.26 -4.01 -5.81
C SER A 86 8.95 -4.93 -6.81
N ARG A 87 9.71 -5.93 -6.34
CA ARG A 87 10.34 -6.93 -7.22
C ARG A 87 9.34 -7.86 -7.90
N THR A 88 8.23 -8.19 -7.25
CA THR A 88 7.18 -9.04 -7.83
C THR A 88 6.25 -8.26 -8.76
N LYS A 89 6.13 -6.93 -8.61
CA LYS A 89 5.33 -6.06 -9.48
C LYS A 89 5.90 -5.91 -10.89
N HIS A 90 7.18 -6.19 -11.09
CA HIS A 90 7.69 -6.56 -12.41
C HIS A 90 7.14 -7.96 -12.73
N ARG A 91 5.84 -8.02 -13.06
CA ARG A 91 5.24 -9.15 -13.77
C ARG A 91 6.21 -9.38 -14.92
N LYS A 92 6.91 -10.52 -14.95
CA LYS A 92 7.86 -10.85 -16.02
C LYS A 92 7.14 -10.56 -17.33
N MET A 93 7.49 -9.46 -17.97
CA MET A 93 7.00 -9.15 -19.30
C MET A 93 7.61 -10.23 -20.18
N ASP A 94 6.81 -10.78 -21.08
CA ASP A 94 7.35 -11.71 -22.05
C ASP A 94 8.55 -11.05 -22.75
N GLN A 95 9.59 -11.81 -23.02
CA GLN A 95 10.81 -11.25 -23.61
C GLN A 95 10.48 -10.60 -24.97
N ALA A 96 9.61 -11.25 -25.75
CA ALA A 96 9.10 -10.73 -27.02
C ALA A 96 8.35 -9.40 -26.85
N LEU A 97 7.57 -9.23 -25.76
CA LEU A 97 6.87 -7.99 -25.47
C LEU A 97 7.84 -6.86 -25.08
N THR A 98 8.95 -7.20 -24.43
CA THR A 98 9.99 -6.25 -24.04
C THR A 98 10.75 -5.73 -25.25
N GLU A 99 11.16 -6.63 -26.15
CA GLU A 99 11.83 -6.29 -27.41
C GLU A 99 10.93 -5.41 -28.31
N GLU A 100 9.63 -5.70 -28.36
CA GLU A 100 8.68 -4.89 -29.12
C GLU A 100 8.52 -3.47 -28.53
N ILE A 101 8.47 -3.35 -27.20
CA ILE A 101 8.43 -2.03 -26.53
C ILE A 101 9.69 -1.23 -26.82
N GLU A 102 10.86 -1.85 -26.74
CA GLU A 102 12.14 -1.20 -27.05
C GLU A 102 12.17 -0.72 -28.51
N ARG A 103 11.68 -1.52 -29.46
CA ARG A 103 11.54 -1.12 -30.87
C ARG A 103 10.65 0.09 -31.04
N LEU A 104 9.48 0.11 -30.39
CA LEU A 104 8.53 1.23 -30.48
C LEU A 104 9.11 2.51 -29.86
N VAL A 105 9.83 2.40 -28.74
CA VAL A 105 10.51 3.53 -28.10
C VAL A 105 11.65 4.07 -28.99
N GLN A 106 12.44 3.19 -29.63
CA GLN A 106 13.47 3.59 -30.60
C GLN A 106 12.88 4.30 -31.83
N CYS A 107 11.62 4.03 -32.17
CA CYS A 107 10.87 4.77 -33.18
C CYS A 107 10.33 6.13 -32.67
N TYR A 108 10.77 6.61 -31.51
CA TYR A 108 10.38 7.88 -30.88
C TYR A 108 8.90 7.96 -30.45
N LEU A 109 8.23 6.83 -30.21
CA LEU A 109 6.88 6.84 -29.64
C LEU A 109 6.93 7.20 -28.15
N SER A 110 6.00 8.04 -27.70
CA SER A 110 5.82 8.33 -26.27
C SER A 110 5.28 7.10 -25.51
N PRO A 111 5.46 7.01 -24.18
CA PRO A 111 4.96 5.91 -23.37
C PRO A 111 3.44 5.74 -23.48
N GLU A 112 2.70 6.84 -23.64
CA GLU A 112 1.26 6.85 -23.88
C GLU A 112 0.93 6.22 -25.24
N GLN A 113 1.70 6.56 -26.28
CA GLN A 113 1.50 6.00 -27.63
C GLN A 113 1.82 4.50 -27.68
N VAL A 114 2.89 4.07 -27.00
CA VAL A 114 3.24 2.65 -26.86
C VAL A 114 2.14 1.89 -26.10
N SER A 115 1.59 2.47 -25.03
CA SER A 115 0.46 1.88 -24.30
C SER A 115 -0.78 1.71 -25.18
N GLY A 116 -1.10 2.72 -25.99
CA GLY A 116 -2.20 2.66 -26.97
C GLY A 116 -1.99 1.57 -28.01
N TYR A 117 -0.81 1.52 -28.62
CA TYR A 117 -0.45 0.52 -29.63
C TYR A 117 -0.55 -0.91 -29.08
N LEU A 118 -0.05 -1.16 -27.88
CA LEU A 118 -0.13 -2.48 -27.23
C LEU A 118 -1.57 -2.88 -26.89
N SER A 119 -2.41 -1.92 -26.51
CA SER A 119 -3.83 -2.17 -26.27
C SER A 119 -4.57 -2.51 -27.56
N GLU A 120 -4.20 -1.90 -28.69
CA GLU A 120 -4.88 -2.07 -29.98
C GLU A 120 -4.43 -3.33 -30.73
N HIS A 121 -3.12 -3.61 -30.76
CA HIS A 121 -2.56 -4.69 -31.57
C HIS A 121 -2.27 -5.99 -30.81
N HIS A 122 -2.14 -5.93 -29.49
CA HIS A 122 -1.74 -7.07 -28.67
C HIS A 122 -2.72 -7.42 -27.55
N ASP A 123 -3.81 -6.67 -27.37
CA ASP A 123 -4.78 -6.82 -26.27
C ASP A 123 -4.11 -6.77 -24.87
N ILE A 124 -3.02 -5.98 -24.78
CA ILE A 124 -2.22 -5.84 -23.56
C ILE A 124 -2.39 -4.42 -23.01
N SER A 125 -3.06 -4.33 -21.86
CA SER A 125 -3.19 -3.07 -21.12
C SER A 125 -2.02 -2.87 -20.16
N ILE A 126 -1.06 -2.02 -20.54
CA ILE A 126 0.08 -1.61 -19.70
C ILE A 126 -0.01 -0.12 -19.35
N SER A 127 0.20 0.21 -18.07
CA SER A 127 0.22 1.61 -17.60
C SER A 127 1.48 2.33 -18.06
N HIS A 128 1.31 3.38 -18.86
CA HIS A 128 2.39 4.21 -19.41
C HIS A 128 3.25 4.88 -18.33
N GLU A 129 2.66 5.32 -17.20
CA GLU A 129 3.39 6.00 -16.11
C GLU A 129 4.41 5.12 -15.40
N ASN A 130 4.08 3.86 -15.12
CA ASN A 130 4.85 3.02 -14.19
C ASN A 130 5.68 1.93 -14.89
N HIS A 131 5.26 1.48 -16.07
CA HIS A 131 5.90 0.36 -16.76
C HIS A 131 6.71 0.81 -17.97
N LEU A 132 6.20 1.76 -18.77
CA LEU A 132 6.86 2.19 -20.01
C LEU A 132 7.85 3.34 -19.80
N SER A 133 7.63 4.21 -18.80
CA SER A 133 8.56 5.31 -18.45
C SER A 133 9.96 4.85 -18.00
N VAL A 134 10.14 3.57 -17.71
CA VAL A 134 11.46 2.97 -17.39
C VAL A 134 12.34 2.89 -18.64
N TYR A 135 11.74 2.74 -19.83
CA TYR A 135 12.45 2.58 -21.11
C TYR A 135 12.92 3.90 -21.73
N LEU A 136 12.50 5.06 -21.19
CA LEU A 136 12.96 6.38 -21.62
C LEU A 136 14.13 6.94 -20.79
N ARG A 137 14.69 6.14 -19.88
CA ARG A 137 15.64 6.61 -18.87
C ARG A 137 17.10 6.22 -19.13
N GLU A 138 17.42 5.83 -20.37
CA GLU A 138 18.76 5.57 -20.90
C GLU A 138 19.11 6.59 -21.97
#